data_AF-A0A7T5UV55-F1
#
_entry.id   AF-A0A7T5UV55-F1
#
_cell.length_a   1.000
_cell.length_b   1.000
_cell.length_c   1.000
_cell.angle_alpha   90.00
_cell.angle_beta   90.00
_cell.angle_gamma   90.00
#
_symmetry.space_group_name_H-M   'P 1'
#
loop_
_entity.id
_entity.type
_entity.pdbx_description
1 polymer ?
#
loop_
_entity_poly.entity_id
_entity_poly.type
_entity_poly.pdbx_seq_one_letter_code
_entity_poly.pdbx_strand_id
1 'polypeptide(L)'
;MHTVSRQELEDLLKQANIKPRLKRELRFVPEEITHWKERDFLAVLNKSKSEGVLIIPRAEATRILPFRLQKRTANASGRVEAIICDICATWQRGSNSAIISIVDSDKSSRSFLCCQDLDCSLHVRDITPAAAISRTQLRETMTVEDRIERLNQRLNEKF
;
A
#
# COMPACT_ATOMS: atom_id res chain seq x y z
N MET A 1 -11.48 -0.21 7.54
CA MET A 1 -11.04 0.96 8.33
C MET A 1 -12.21 1.91 8.59
N HIS A 2 -12.18 2.74 9.65
CA HIS A 2 -13.12 3.86 9.77
C HIS A 2 -12.76 4.96 8.74
N THR A 3 -13.70 5.82 8.39
CA THR A 3 -13.41 6.95 7.51
C THR A 3 -12.50 7.93 8.22
N VAL A 4 -11.35 8.25 7.62
CA VAL A 4 -10.41 9.24 8.15
C VAL A 4 -10.76 10.61 7.55
N SER A 5 -11.02 11.58 8.40
CA SER A 5 -11.26 12.97 8.03
C SER A 5 -9.95 13.71 7.75
N ARG A 6 -10.04 14.88 7.09
CA ARG A 6 -8.87 15.74 6.84
C ARG A 6 -8.20 16.16 8.15
N GLN A 7 -8.99 16.53 9.16
CA GLN A 7 -8.49 16.95 10.46
C GLN A 7 -7.74 15.82 11.18
N GLU A 8 -8.32 14.61 11.19
CA GLU A 8 -7.65 13.43 11.77
C GLU A 8 -6.33 13.13 11.08
N LEU A 9 -6.27 13.22 9.73
CA LEU A 9 -5.01 13.07 9.02
C LEU A 9 -3.98 14.12 9.46
N GLU A 10 -4.37 15.39 9.57
CA GLU A 10 -3.45 16.45 10.01
C GLU A 10 -2.89 16.18 11.41
N ASP A 11 -3.73 15.72 12.34
CA ASP A 11 -3.30 15.43 13.70
C ASP A 11 -2.38 14.22 13.78
N LEU A 12 -2.66 13.17 13.00
CA LEU A 12 -1.75 12.04 12.85
C LEU A 12 -0.40 12.47 12.23
N LEU A 13 -0.43 13.35 11.23
CA LEU A 13 0.79 13.88 10.61
C LEU A 13 1.60 14.73 11.58
N LYS A 14 0.99 15.50 12.48
CA LYS A 14 1.71 16.28 13.51
C LYS A 14 2.51 15.38 14.44
N GLN A 15 1.95 14.24 14.83
CA GLN A 15 2.57 13.28 15.74
C GLN A 15 3.65 12.43 15.05
N ALA A 16 3.51 12.21 13.74
CA ALA A 16 4.44 11.40 12.97
C ALA A 16 5.73 12.15 12.55
N ASN A 17 6.87 11.45 12.63
CA ASN A 17 8.18 11.95 12.17
C ASN A 17 8.26 11.93 10.63
N ILE A 18 7.59 12.87 9.99
CA ILE A 18 7.51 12.99 8.53
C ILE A 18 8.08 14.34 8.10
N LYS A 19 8.85 14.35 7.01
CA LYS A 19 9.44 15.57 6.45
C LYS A 19 8.37 16.63 6.18
N PRO A 20 8.55 17.90 6.61
CA PRO A 20 7.56 18.97 6.39
C PRO A 20 7.20 19.18 4.91
N ARG A 21 8.16 18.97 4.00
CA ARG A 21 7.90 18.99 2.55
C ARG A 21 6.84 17.96 2.16
N LEU A 22 7.00 16.71 2.59
CA LEU A 22 6.07 15.64 2.23
C LEU A 22 4.66 15.93 2.76
N LYS A 23 4.53 16.36 4.04
CA LYS A 23 3.23 16.73 4.65
C LYS A 23 2.42 17.70 3.78
N ARG A 24 3.08 18.73 3.22
CA ARG A 24 2.45 19.76 2.37
C ARG A 24 2.07 19.28 0.98
N GLU A 25 2.72 18.23 0.49
CA GLU A 25 2.52 17.72 -0.87
C GLU A 25 1.51 16.58 -0.95
N LEU A 26 1.11 16.00 0.19
CA LEU A 26 0.11 14.94 0.26
C LEU A 26 -1.22 15.41 -0.34
N ARG A 27 -1.78 14.60 -1.25
CA ARG A 27 -3.11 14.81 -1.80
C ARG A 27 -4.07 13.86 -1.11
N PHE A 28 -4.80 14.37 -0.13
CA PHE A 28 -5.84 13.63 0.57
C PHE A 28 -7.22 14.18 0.24
N VAL A 29 -8.04 13.37 -0.41
CA VAL A 29 -9.42 13.69 -0.77
C VAL A 29 -10.30 12.52 -0.29
N PRO A 30 -10.82 12.56 0.96
CA PRO A 30 -11.61 11.48 1.53
C PRO A 30 -12.78 11.02 0.65
N GLU A 31 -13.36 11.97 -0.07
CA GLU A 31 -14.52 11.77 -0.94
C GLU A 31 -14.19 10.94 -2.20
N GLU A 32 -12.92 10.90 -2.62
CA GLU A 32 -12.45 10.06 -3.74
C GLU A 32 -12.11 8.62 -3.29
N ILE A 33 -12.06 8.35 -1.99
CA ILE A 33 -11.66 7.04 -1.45
C ILE A 33 -12.87 6.11 -1.42
N THR A 34 -12.75 5.01 -2.16
CA THR A 34 -13.74 3.93 -2.20
C THR A 34 -13.42 2.84 -1.18
N HIS A 35 -14.45 2.08 -0.79
CA HIS A 35 -14.31 0.86 0.02
C HIS A 35 -13.57 1.06 1.36
N TRP A 36 -13.95 2.10 2.11
CA TRP A 36 -13.33 2.43 3.40
C TRP A 36 -13.32 1.25 4.39
N LYS A 37 -14.42 0.49 4.45
CA LYS A 37 -14.58 -0.61 5.40
C LYS A 37 -13.65 -1.77 5.06
N GLU A 38 -13.38 -2.00 3.79
CA GLU A 38 -12.60 -3.09 3.22
C GLU A 38 -11.09 -2.77 3.14
N ARG A 39 -10.68 -1.56 3.54
CA ARG A 39 -9.27 -1.18 3.63
C ARG A 39 -8.70 -1.52 5.01
N ASP A 40 -7.58 -2.26 5.02
CA ASP A 40 -6.76 -2.53 6.22
C ASP A 40 -5.63 -1.50 6.37
N PHE A 41 -5.33 -0.78 5.29
CA PHE A 41 -4.48 0.41 5.30
C PHE A 41 -4.90 1.35 4.17
N LEU A 42 -4.43 2.60 4.23
CA LEU A 42 -4.65 3.60 3.19
C LEU A 42 -3.33 4.26 2.81
N ALA A 43 -3.02 4.28 1.51
CA ALA A 43 -1.92 5.04 0.96
C ALA A 43 -2.38 6.45 0.57
N VAL A 44 -1.81 7.48 1.18
CA VAL A 44 -2.01 8.87 0.77
C VAL A 44 -0.75 9.33 0.03
N LEU A 45 -0.88 9.53 -1.28
CA LEU A 45 0.23 9.88 -2.15
C LEU A 45 0.37 11.39 -2.31
N ASN A 46 1.56 11.84 -2.65
CA ASN A 46 1.80 13.19 -3.14
C ASN A 46 1.29 13.36 -4.59
N LYS A 47 1.31 14.60 -5.11
CA LYS A 47 0.86 14.91 -6.48
C LYS A 47 1.57 14.09 -7.58
N SER A 48 2.87 13.81 -7.41
CA SER A 48 3.65 13.02 -8.39
C SER A 48 3.44 11.51 -8.27
N LYS A 49 2.69 11.04 -7.26
CA LYS A 49 2.46 9.62 -6.96
C LYS A 49 3.76 8.82 -6.78
N SER A 50 4.81 9.46 -6.28
CA SER A 50 6.14 8.86 -6.09
C SER A 50 6.57 8.81 -4.63
N GLU A 51 5.90 9.55 -3.76
CA GLU A 51 6.10 9.52 -2.30
C GLU A 51 4.74 9.64 -1.63
N GLY A 52 4.65 9.22 -0.37
CA GLY A 52 3.39 9.27 0.36
C GLY A 52 3.52 8.81 1.79
N VAL A 53 2.37 8.61 2.43
CA VAL A 53 2.27 8.01 3.75
C VAL A 53 1.29 6.84 3.73
N LEU A 54 1.65 5.75 4.39
CA LEU A 54 0.73 4.66 4.70
C LEU A 54 0.09 4.95 6.05
N ILE A 55 -1.25 4.90 6.10
CA ILE A 55 -2.05 4.98 7.31
C ILE A 55 -2.51 3.56 7.63
N ILE A 56 -2.08 3.03 8.76
CA ILE A 56 -2.35 1.65 9.16
C ILE A 56 -3.02 1.67 10.55
N PRO A 57 -4.33 1.39 10.63
CA PRO A 57 -5.01 1.24 11.91
C PRO A 57 -4.42 0.06 12.69
N ARG A 58 -4.17 0.25 13.99
CA ARG A 58 -3.88 -0.83 14.94
C ARG A 58 -4.88 -0.77 16.09
N ALA A 59 -4.91 -1.83 16.91
CA ALA A 59 -5.78 -1.91 18.07
C ALA A 59 -5.56 -0.73 19.05
N GLU A 60 -4.30 -0.32 19.25
CA GLU A 60 -3.94 0.70 20.24
C GLU A 60 -3.74 2.10 19.64
N ALA A 61 -3.13 2.20 18.45
CA ALA A 61 -2.87 3.48 17.81
C ALA A 61 -2.72 3.35 16.28
N THR A 62 -3.18 4.37 15.54
CA THR A 62 -2.96 4.44 14.09
C THR A 62 -1.49 4.75 13.80
N ARG A 63 -0.83 3.87 13.04
CA ARG A 63 0.56 4.08 12.60
C ARG A 63 0.58 4.83 11.28
N ILE A 64 1.43 5.85 11.16
CA ILE A 64 1.72 6.51 9.88
C ILE A 64 3.18 6.30 9.49
N LEU A 65 3.40 5.80 8.28
CA LEU A 65 4.73 5.52 7.74
C LEU A 65 4.98 6.27 6.44
N PRO A 66 6.03 7.12 6.35
CA PRO A 66 6.41 7.72 5.09
C PRO A 66 7.02 6.67 4.16
N PHE A 67 6.71 6.77 2.87
CA PHE A 67 7.25 5.88 1.85
C PHE A 67 7.61 6.58 0.55
N ARG A 68 8.46 5.92 -0.23
CA ARG A 68 8.70 6.20 -1.64
C ARG A 68 8.13 5.08 -2.49
N LEU A 69 7.61 5.42 -3.66
CA LEU A 69 7.04 4.49 -4.62
C LEU A 69 7.72 4.67 -5.96
N GLN A 70 8.41 3.62 -6.40
CA GLN A 70 9.09 3.59 -7.68
C GLN A 70 8.38 2.59 -8.59
N LYS A 71 7.74 3.08 -9.65
CA LYS A 71 7.15 2.22 -10.69
C LYS A 71 8.26 1.41 -11.35
N ARG A 72 7.99 0.14 -11.64
CA ARG A 72 8.96 -0.71 -12.33
C ARG A 72 8.99 -0.35 -13.82
N THR A 73 10.21 -0.23 -14.34
CA THR A 73 10.49 0.04 -15.76
C THR A 73 10.96 -1.23 -16.46
N ALA A 74 10.94 -1.21 -17.79
CA ALA A 74 11.44 -2.31 -18.60
C ALA A 74 12.94 -2.58 -18.31
N ASN A 75 13.31 -3.85 -18.29
CA ASN A 75 14.71 -4.28 -18.24
C ASN A 75 15.39 -4.09 -19.62
N ALA A 76 16.66 -4.49 -19.72
CA ALA A 76 17.45 -4.37 -20.97
C ALA A 76 16.81 -5.10 -22.18
N SER A 77 15.93 -6.08 -21.95
CA SER A 77 15.17 -6.78 -23.00
C SER A 77 13.81 -6.14 -23.31
N GLY A 78 13.53 -4.95 -22.77
CA GLY A 78 12.26 -4.26 -22.97
C GLY A 78 11.09 -4.84 -22.18
N ARG A 79 11.33 -5.82 -21.29
CA ARG A 79 10.29 -6.52 -20.54
C ARG A 79 10.26 -6.05 -19.09
N VAL A 80 9.06 -5.93 -18.52
CA VAL A 80 8.89 -5.78 -17.06
C VAL A 80 8.42 -7.12 -16.53
N GLU A 81 9.24 -7.74 -15.68
CA GLU A 81 8.92 -9.05 -15.10
C GLU A 81 7.71 -8.97 -14.19
N ALA A 82 6.86 -9.99 -14.21
CA ALA A 82 5.78 -10.12 -13.25
C ALA A 82 6.34 -10.38 -11.84
N ILE A 83 5.59 -9.98 -10.82
CA ILE A 83 5.95 -10.18 -9.41
C ILE A 83 4.79 -10.75 -8.63
N ILE A 84 5.10 -11.36 -7.50
CA ILE A 84 4.13 -11.62 -6.44
C ILE A 84 4.33 -10.51 -5.41
N CYS A 85 3.26 -9.79 -5.09
CA CYS A 85 3.32 -8.65 -4.17
C CYS A 85 3.73 -9.11 -2.76
N ASP A 86 4.75 -8.49 -2.19
CA ASP A 86 5.24 -8.75 -0.83
C ASP A 86 4.22 -8.34 0.25
N ILE A 87 3.23 -7.52 -0.10
CA ILE A 87 2.15 -7.07 0.80
C ILE A 87 0.98 -8.07 0.76
N CYS A 88 0.23 -8.16 -0.35
CA CYS A 88 -0.97 -9.00 -0.44
C CYS A 88 -0.78 -10.39 -1.10
N ALA A 89 0.42 -10.69 -1.63
CA ALA A 89 0.70 -11.86 -2.47
C ALA A 89 -0.10 -11.92 -3.78
N THR A 90 -0.73 -10.83 -4.19
CA THR A 90 -1.35 -10.72 -5.51
C THR A 90 -0.26 -10.74 -6.58
N TRP A 91 -0.41 -11.63 -7.56
CA TRP A 91 0.43 -11.63 -8.75
C TRP A 91 0.09 -10.39 -9.59
N GLN A 92 1.12 -9.63 -9.94
CA GLN A 92 1.01 -8.43 -10.75
C GLN A 92 1.82 -8.59 -12.02
N ARG A 93 1.22 -8.20 -13.14
CA ARG A 93 1.99 -7.94 -14.37
C ARG A 93 3.02 -6.87 -14.07
N GLY A 94 4.20 -6.97 -14.69
CA GLY A 94 5.31 -6.06 -14.36
C GLY A 94 4.95 -4.56 -14.44
N SER A 95 4.13 -4.16 -15.41
CA SER A 95 3.66 -2.78 -15.56
C SER A 95 2.73 -2.27 -14.46
N ASN A 96 2.13 -3.16 -13.66
CA ASN A 96 1.22 -2.83 -12.55
C ASN A 96 1.90 -3.07 -11.19
N SER A 97 3.23 -3.09 -11.18
CA SER A 97 4.04 -3.33 -9.99
C SER A 97 4.99 -2.16 -9.71
N ALA A 98 5.30 -1.98 -8.44
CA ALA A 98 6.19 -0.95 -7.95
C ALA A 98 7.10 -1.49 -6.86
N ILE A 99 8.17 -0.76 -6.56
CA ILE A 99 8.95 -0.92 -5.34
C ILE A 99 8.46 0.13 -4.36
N ILE A 100 7.99 -0.29 -3.19
CA ILE A 100 7.69 0.60 -2.07
C ILE A 100 8.85 0.57 -1.09
N SER A 101 9.40 1.73 -0.77
CA SER A 101 10.47 1.88 0.22
C SER A 101 9.93 2.63 1.43
N ILE A 102 9.79 1.94 2.55
CA ILE A 102 9.42 2.54 3.84
C ILE A 102 10.65 3.17 4.46
N VAL A 103 10.51 4.41 4.93
CA VAL A 103 11.59 5.12 5.62
C VAL A 103 11.30 5.07 7.12
N ASP A 104 12.14 4.35 7.86
CA ASP A 104 12.03 4.22 9.30
C ASP A 104 12.61 5.48 10.00
N SER A 105 12.30 5.65 11.29
CA SER A 105 12.69 6.83 12.07
C SER A 105 14.20 7.01 12.21
N ASP A 106 14.95 5.90 12.13
CA ASP A 106 16.41 5.84 12.18
C ASP A 106 17.09 6.12 10.82
N LYS A 107 16.30 6.51 9.80
CA LYS A 107 16.71 6.71 8.41
C LYS A 107 17.14 5.44 7.68
N SER A 108 16.97 4.26 8.29
CA SER A 108 17.00 3.01 7.53
C SER A 108 15.80 2.96 6.58
N SER A 109 15.93 2.18 5.51
CA SER A 109 14.82 1.97 4.59
C SER A 109 14.70 0.52 4.19
N ARG A 110 13.46 0.04 4.17
CA ARG A 110 13.11 -1.32 3.78
C ARG A 110 12.26 -1.26 2.53
N SER A 111 12.64 -2.05 1.53
CA SER A 111 11.99 -2.01 0.21
C SER A 111 11.32 -3.32 -0.12
N PHE A 112 10.15 -3.24 -0.72
CA PHE A 112 9.30 -4.39 -1.06
C PHE A 112 8.74 -4.25 -2.47
N LEU A 113 8.58 -5.35 -3.19
CA LEU A 113 7.83 -5.40 -4.44
C LEU A 113 6.34 -5.41 -4.11
N CYS A 114 5.58 -4.49 -4.68
CA CYS A 114 4.17 -4.30 -4.35
C CYS A 114 3.31 -3.98 -5.57
N CYS A 115 1.99 -4.00 -5.37
CA CYS A 115 1.03 -3.51 -6.33
C CYS A 115 1.19 -2.00 -6.48
N GLN A 116 1.24 -1.49 -7.72
CA GLN A 116 1.48 -0.07 -7.98
C GLN A 116 0.34 0.83 -7.47
N ASP A 117 -0.89 0.32 -7.45
CA ASP A 117 -2.08 1.03 -6.95
C ASP A 117 -2.16 1.07 -5.42
N LEU A 118 -1.37 0.23 -4.72
CA LEU A 118 -1.42 0.03 -3.27
C LEU A 118 -2.82 -0.37 -2.76
N ASP A 119 -3.67 -0.94 -3.61
CA ASP A 119 -5.02 -1.41 -3.27
C ASP A 119 -5.02 -2.86 -2.75
N CYS A 120 -3.93 -3.24 -2.08
CA CYS A 120 -3.68 -4.60 -1.59
C CYS A 120 -4.81 -5.13 -0.71
N SER A 121 -5.45 -4.28 0.11
CA SER A 121 -6.61 -4.65 0.93
C SER A 121 -7.82 -5.05 0.08
N LEU A 122 -8.01 -4.40 -1.07
CA LEU A 122 -9.11 -4.71 -1.99
C LEU A 122 -8.78 -5.94 -2.84
N HIS A 123 -7.51 -6.15 -3.18
CA HIS A 123 -7.08 -7.33 -3.92
C HIS A 123 -7.32 -8.63 -3.15
N VAL A 124 -6.97 -8.69 -1.86
CA VAL A 124 -7.17 -9.92 -1.04
C VAL A 124 -8.65 -10.29 -0.87
N ARG A 125 -9.55 -9.32 -1.07
CA ARG A 125 -11.01 -9.45 -1.00
C ARG A 125 -11.68 -9.72 -2.35
N ASP A 126 -10.91 -9.97 -3.41
CA ASP A 126 -11.41 -10.17 -4.78
C ASP A 126 -12.26 -9.01 -5.34
N ILE A 127 -12.13 -7.79 -4.79
CA ILE A 127 -12.91 -6.61 -5.21
C ILE A 127 -12.38 -6.03 -6.54
N THR A 128 -11.08 -6.16 -6.77
CA THR A 128 -10.40 -5.54 -7.92
C THR A 128 -10.18 -6.53 -9.08
N PRO A 129 -10.05 -6.05 -10.33
CA PRO A 129 -9.68 -6.89 -11.46
C PRO A 129 -8.33 -7.62 -11.31
N ALA A 130 -7.36 -6.99 -10.63
CA ALA A 130 -6.04 -7.60 -10.40
C ALA A 130 -6.12 -8.90 -9.59
N ALA A 131 -7.06 -8.99 -8.65
CA ALA A 131 -7.29 -10.19 -7.87
C ALA A 131 -7.75 -11.38 -8.73
N ALA A 132 -8.71 -11.14 -9.64
CA ALA A 132 -9.20 -12.16 -10.57
C ALA A 132 -8.08 -12.71 -11.48
N ILE A 133 -7.23 -11.82 -12.00
CA ILE A 133 -6.06 -12.20 -12.81
C ILE A 133 -5.09 -13.03 -11.96
N SER A 134 -4.78 -12.58 -10.74
CA SER A 134 -3.86 -13.27 -9.84
C SER A 134 -4.31 -14.69 -9.53
N ARG A 135 -5.60 -14.90 -9.23
CA ARG A 135 -6.16 -16.24 -8.97
C ARG A 135 -5.98 -17.18 -10.15
N THR A 136 -6.16 -16.68 -11.36
CA THR A 136 -5.96 -17.46 -12.58
C THR A 136 -4.50 -17.87 -12.76
N GLN A 137 -3.56 -16.97 -12.45
CA GLN A 137 -2.12 -17.21 -12.62
C GLN A 137 -1.54 -18.11 -11.52
N LEU A 138 -1.90 -17.86 -10.26
CA LEU A 138 -1.32 -18.57 -9.11
C LEU A 138 -2.07 -19.85 -8.74
N ARG A 139 -3.33 -20.02 -9.20
CA ARG A 139 -4.23 -21.10 -8.75
C ARG A 139 -4.27 -21.21 -7.23
N GLU A 140 -4.26 -20.05 -6.55
CA GLU A 140 -4.28 -19.96 -5.09
C GLU A 140 -5.58 -20.59 -4.54
N THR A 141 -5.43 -21.52 -3.59
CA THR A 141 -6.54 -22.25 -2.96
C THR A 141 -6.97 -21.66 -1.62
N MET A 142 -6.28 -20.61 -1.15
CA MET A 142 -6.60 -19.93 0.10
C MET A 142 -7.96 -19.24 0.03
N THR A 143 -8.67 -19.22 1.15
CA THR A 143 -9.92 -18.48 1.28
C THR A 143 -9.67 -16.97 1.29
N VAL A 144 -10.73 -16.16 1.15
CA VAL A 144 -10.59 -14.70 1.26
C VAL A 144 -10.11 -14.31 2.66
N GLU A 145 -10.64 -14.97 3.67
CA GLU A 145 -10.35 -14.78 5.09
C GLU A 145 -8.87 -15.03 5.38
N ASP A 146 -8.32 -16.17 4.90
CA ASP A 146 -6.90 -16.50 5.09
C ASP A 146 -5.97 -15.48 4.42
N ARG A 147 -6.38 -14.92 3.27
CA ARG A 147 -5.59 -13.90 2.56
C ARG A 147 -5.62 -12.56 3.28
N ILE A 148 -6.75 -12.20 3.89
CA ILE A 148 -6.87 -11.03 4.76
C ILE A 148 -6.00 -11.21 6.00
N GLU A 149 -6.02 -12.38 6.62
CA GLU A 149 -5.18 -12.67 7.79
C GLU A 149 -3.69 -12.58 7.45
N ARG A 150 -3.26 -13.19 6.33
CA ARG A 150 -1.88 -13.04 5.82
C ARG A 150 -1.49 -11.59 5.55
N LEU A 151 -2.40 -10.78 5.01
CA LEU A 151 -2.16 -9.35 4.81
C LEU A 151 -1.93 -8.65 6.15
N ASN A 152 -2.82 -8.87 7.12
CA ASN A 152 -2.72 -8.25 8.45
C ASN A 152 -1.45 -8.67 9.20
N GLN A 153 -1.07 -9.95 9.12
CA GLN A 153 0.19 -10.44 9.65
C GLN A 153 1.39 -9.70 9.04
N ARG A 154 1.45 -9.59 7.71
CA ARG A 154 2.52 -8.87 7.01
C ARG A 154 2.54 -7.38 7.34
N LEU A 155 1.38 -6.75 7.47
CA LEU A 155 1.30 -5.36 7.92
C LEU A 155 1.88 -5.25 9.32
N ASN A 156 1.56 -6.14 10.27
CA ASN A 156 2.07 -6.08 11.64
C ASN A 156 3.59 -6.32 11.72
N GLU A 157 4.12 -7.28 10.95
CA GLU A 157 5.53 -7.68 11.00
C GLU A 157 6.44 -6.73 10.22
N LYS A 158 6.00 -6.28 9.04
CA LYS A 158 6.83 -5.53 8.09
C LYS A 158 6.58 -4.04 8.11
N PHE A 159 5.40 -3.56 8.52
CA PHE A 159 5.01 -2.15 8.43
C PHE A 159 4.78 -1.51 9.79
#